data_AF-A0A2M7UH22-F1
#
_entry.id   AF-A0A2M7UH22-F1
#
_cell.length_a   1.000
_cell.length_b   1.000
_cell.length_c   1.000
_cell.angle_alpha   90.00
_cell.angle_beta   90.00
_cell.angle_gamma   90.00
#
_symmetry.space_group_name_H-M   'P 1'
#
loop_
_entity.id
_entity.type
_entity.pdbx_description
1 polymer ?
#
loop_
_entity_poly.entity_id
_entity_poly.type
_entity_poly.pdbx_seq_one_letter_code
_entity_poly.pdbx_strand_id
1 'polypeptide(L)'
;KMHAGDKKSLREIRFLPDEYKFQSIMFLYSQKVILVSGQQKEFNAVVIENTEFAKMWQQIFEMLWRNNNNVAQDCHYCHSSH
;
A
#
# COMPACT_ATOMS: atom_id res chain seq x y z
N LYS A 1 -15.27 -2.96 0.79
CA LYS A 1 -15.75 -4.36 0.64
C LYS A 1 -14.54 -5.24 0.32
N MET A 2 -14.09 -6.06 1.25
CA MET A 2 -13.02 -7.04 1.02
C MET A 2 -13.60 -8.26 0.30
N HIS A 3 -12.96 -8.73 -0.76
CA HIS A 3 -13.36 -9.95 -1.47
C HIS A 3 -12.80 -11.17 -0.72
N ALA A 4 -13.69 -12.04 -0.24
CA ALA A 4 -13.36 -13.32 0.34
C ALA A 4 -12.74 -14.24 -0.72
N GLY A 5 -11.42 -14.22 -0.87
CA GLY A 5 -10.74 -15.03 -1.89
C GLY A 5 -9.21 -15.04 -1.88
N ASP A 6 -8.54 -14.61 -0.81
CA ASP A 6 -7.08 -14.37 -0.86
C ASP A 6 -6.19 -15.61 -0.63
N LYS A 7 -6.72 -16.80 -0.31
CA LYS A 7 -5.93 -18.04 -0.12
C LYS A 7 -5.21 -18.56 -1.39
N LYS A 8 -5.38 -17.91 -2.54
CA LYS A 8 -4.71 -18.22 -3.83
C LYS A 8 -4.00 -17.02 -4.47
N SER A 9 -3.87 -15.89 -3.78
CA SER A 9 -3.31 -14.69 -4.40
C SER A 9 -1.77 -14.67 -4.30
N LEU A 10 -1.09 -14.28 -5.38
CA LEU A 10 0.37 -14.05 -5.40
C LEU A 10 0.72 -12.67 -4.81
N ARG A 11 -0.11 -12.14 -3.91
CA ARG A 11 0.05 -10.81 -3.30
C ARG A 11 -0.22 -10.87 -1.81
N GLU A 12 0.44 -9.98 -1.09
CA GLU A 12 0.21 -9.75 0.33
C GLU A 12 -0.27 -8.31 0.52
N ILE A 13 -1.20 -8.11 1.45
CA ILE A 13 -1.75 -6.80 1.80
C ILE A 13 -1.55 -6.59 3.31
N ARG A 14 -0.99 -5.43 3.68
CA ARG A 14 -0.81 -5.02 5.08
C ARG A 14 -1.42 -3.63 5.28
N PHE A 15 -1.95 -3.38 6.47
CA PHE A 15 -2.59 -2.12 6.83
C PHE A 15 -1.80 -1.42 7.93
N LEU A 16 -1.28 -0.23 7.66
CA LEU A 16 -0.58 0.56 8.68
C LEU A 16 -1.57 1.07 9.74
N PRO A 17 -1.09 1.37 10.96
CA PRO A 17 -1.91 2.04 11.98
C PRO A 17 -2.49 3.37 11.48
N ASP A 18 -3.65 3.77 12.03
CA ASP A 18 -4.40 4.97 11.60
C ASP A 18 -3.64 6.30 11.76
N GLU A 19 -2.55 6.32 12.51
CA GLU A 19 -1.65 7.46 12.66
C GLU A 19 -0.91 7.81 11.35
N TYR A 20 -0.71 6.81 10.47
CA TYR A 20 -0.08 7.01 9.17
C TYR A 20 -1.11 7.42 8.12
N LYS A 21 -1.26 8.73 7.91
CA LYS A 21 -2.15 9.30 6.89
C LYS A 21 -1.37 9.83 5.69
N PHE A 22 -1.40 9.07 4.60
CA PHE A 22 -0.80 9.49 3.34
C PHE A 22 -1.82 10.23 2.46
N GLN A 23 -1.39 11.37 1.91
CA GLN A 23 -2.21 12.22 1.01
C GLN A 23 -2.03 11.82 -0.47
N SER A 24 -1.06 10.95 -0.75
CA SER A 24 -0.71 10.49 -2.09
C SER A 24 -0.55 8.97 -2.10
N ILE A 25 -0.67 8.39 -3.29
CA ILE A 25 -0.40 6.97 -3.55
C ILE A 25 0.97 6.87 -4.19
N MET A 26 1.75 5.90 -3.76
CA MET A 26 3.06 5.61 -4.33
C MET A 26 3.08 4.19 -4.91
N PHE A 27 3.62 4.05 -6.10
CA PHE A 27 3.93 2.76 -6.70
C PHE A 27 5.43 2.64 -6.95
N LEU A 28 5.99 1.50 -6.60
CA LEU A 28 7.38 1.15 -6.87
C LEU A 28 7.42 0.01 -7.88
N TYR A 29 8.02 0.24 -9.05
CA TYR A 29 8.15 -0.75 -10.11
C TYR A 29 9.59 -0.82 -10.60
N SER A 30 10.30 -1.89 -10.25
CA SER A 30 11.72 -2.09 -10.62
C SER A 30 12.57 -0.86 -10.28
N GLN A 31 12.92 -0.03 -11.26
CA GLN A 31 13.75 1.18 -11.10
C GLN A 31 12.95 2.48 -11.26
N LYS A 32 11.63 2.41 -11.08
CA LYS A 32 10.70 3.53 -11.24
C LYS A 32 9.88 3.75 -9.99
N VAL A 33 9.67 5.02 -9.66
CA VAL A 33 8.73 5.44 -8.61
C VAL A 33 7.66 6.29 -9.28
N ILE A 34 6.40 6.00 -8.96
CA ILE A 34 5.25 6.77 -9.40
C ILE A 34 4.58 7.36 -8.18
N LEU A 35 4.50 8.68 -8.11
CA LEU A 35 3.77 9.40 -7.08
C LEU A 35 2.50 9.95 -7.70
N VAL A 36 1.36 9.61 -7.12
CA VAL A 36 0.04 10.02 -7.60
C VAL A 36 -0.68 10.79 -6.51
N SER A 37 -1.11 12.01 -6.84
CA SER A 37 -2.01 12.81 -6.03
C SER A 37 -3.34 12.96 -6.77
N GLY A 38 -4.42 12.56 -6.12
CA GLY A 38 -5.77 12.60 -6.70
C GLY A 38 -6.87 12.95 -5.70
N GLN A 39 -6.52 13.39 -4.49
CA GLN A 39 -7.51 13.77 -3.47
C GLN A 39 -8.11 15.17 -3.68
N GLN A 40 -7.52 15.98 -4.57
CA GLN A 40 -8.02 17.33 -4.92
C GLN A 40 -8.67 17.33 -6.30
N LYS A 41 -9.13 18.51 -6.76
CA LYS A 41 -9.77 18.68 -8.09
C LYS A 41 -8.87 18.26 -9.25
N GLU A 42 -7.56 18.25 -9.06
CA GLU A 42 -6.58 17.96 -10.10
C GLU A 42 -5.81 16.68 -9.80
N PHE A 43 -5.83 15.77 -10.77
CA PHE A 43 -5.02 14.57 -10.76
C PHE A 43 -3.61 14.90 -11.24
N ASN A 44 -2.61 14.61 -10.42
CA ASN A 44 -1.21 14.82 -10.75
C ASN A 44 -0.43 13.52 -10.53
N ALA A 45 0.42 13.17 -11.50
CA ALA A 45 1.30 12.01 -11.41
C ALA A 45 2.73 12.42 -11.81
N VAL A 46 3.70 12.01 -11.00
CA VAL A 46 5.13 12.17 -11.30
C VAL A 46 5.74 10.79 -11.42
N VAL A 47 6.38 10.52 -12.56
CA VAL A 47 7.13 9.29 -12.81
C VAL A 47 8.62 9.63 -12.76
N ILE A 48 9.34 8.96 -11.87
CA ILE A 48 10.79 9.11 -11.72
C ILE A 48 11.43 7.80 -12.13
N GLU A 49 12.18 7.81 -13.23
CA GLU A 49 12.96 6.66 -13.71
C GLU A 49 14.42 6.83 -13.29
N ASN A 50 14.73 6.38 -12.07
CA ASN A 50 16.07 6.48 -11.52
C ASN A 50 16.28 5.42 -10.42
N THR A 51 17.37 4.68 -10.54
CA THR A 51 17.68 3.56 -9.66
C THR A 51 17.94 3.99 -8.22
N GLU A 52 18.58 5.14 -7.99
CA GLU A 52 18.88 5.63 -6.64
C GLU A 52 17.59 6.04 -5.91
N PHE A 53 16.73 6.79 -6.59
CA PHE A 53 15.41 7.13 -6.05
C PHE A 53 14.55 5.89 -5.80
N ALA A 54 14.54 4.92 -6.72
CA ALA A 54 13.82 3.66 -6.52
C ALA A 54 14.33 2.89 -5.29
N LYS A 55 15.65 2.78 -5.10
CA LYS A 55 16.24 2.12 -3.93
C LYS A 55 15.90 2.83 -2.62
N MET A 56 15.97 4.16 -2.59
CA MET A 56 15.58 4.94 -1.42
C MET A 56 14.11 4.69 -1.05
N TRP A 57 13.20 4.74 -2.02
CA TRP A 57 11.78 4.46 -1.79
C TRP A 57 11.50 3.01 -1.41
N GLN A 58 12.28 2.06 -1.94
CA GLN A 58 12.24 0.66 -1.50
C GLN A 58 12.58 0.53 -0.01
N GLN A 59 13.62 1.23 0.47
CA GLN A 59 13.98 1.20 1.89
C GLN A 59 12.88 1.76 2.79
N ILE A 60 12.22 2.84 2.36
CA ILE A 60 11.06 3.41 3.07
C ILE A 60 9.91 2.41 3.10
N PHE A 61 9.59 1.78 1.96
CA PHE A 61 8.57 0.74 1.88
C PHE A 61 8.88 -0.42 2.83
N GLU A 62 10.10 -0.96 2.79
CA GLU A 62 10.54 -2.07 3.65
C GLU A 62 10.46 -1.72 5.14
N MET A 63 10.82 -0.49 5.51
CA MET A 63 10.68 0.00 6.88
C MET A 63 9.21 -0.02 7.33
N LEU A 64 8.30 0.50 6.51
CA LEU A 64 6.86 0.48 6.79
C LEU A 64 6.29 -0.95 6.80
N TRP A 65 6.79 -1.81 5.91
CA TRP A 65 6.35 -3.19 5.76
C TRP A 65 6.71 -4.05 6.98
N ARG A 66 7.93 -3.88 7.50
CA ARG A 66 8.45 -4.58 8.68
C ARG A 66 7.88 -4.05 9.98
N ASN A 67 7.63 -2.74 10.08
CA ASN A 67 7.15 -2.11 11.31
C ASN A 67 5.64 -2.33 11.55
N ASN A 68 5.03 -3.27 10.83
CA ASN A 68 3.60 -3.53 10.89
C ASN A 68 3.33 -5.00 11.20
N ASN A 69 2.95 -5.27 12.45
CA ASN A 69 2.59 -6.60 12.93
C ASN A 69 1.13 -6.99 12.59
N ASN A 70 0.36 -6.06 12.03
CA ASN A 70 -1.03 -6.29 11.64
C ASN A 70 -1.07 -6.80 10.20
N VAL A 71 -0.73 -8.08 10.03
CA VAL A 71 -1.15 -8.83 8.84
C VAL A 71 -2.68 -8.82 8.84
N ALA A 72 -3.31 -8.52 7.71
CA ALA A 72 -4.74 -8.69 7.57
C ALA A 72 -5.06 -10.19 7.78
N GLN A 73 -5.37 -10.59 9.01
CA GLN A 73 -5.91 -11.92 9.27
C GLN A 73 -7.33 -11.96 8.73
N ASP A 74 -7.60 -12.98 7.93
CA ASP A 74 -8.91 -13.35 7.39
C ASP A 74 -9.98 -13.08 8.46
N CYS A 75 -10.87 -12.11 8.18
CA CYS A 75 -12.02 -11.83 9.02
C CYS A 75 -13.03 -12.98 8.87
N HIS A 76 -12.74 -14.14 9.47
CA HIS A 76 -13.75 -15.11 9.85
C HIS A 76 -14.52 -14.49 11.02
N TYR A 77 -15.85 -14.44 10.94
CA TYR A 77 -16.81 -13.78 11.85
C TYR A 77 -17.29 -12.38 11.42
N CYS A 78 -17.98 -12.31 10.27
CA CYS A 78 -19.23 -11.55 10.24
C CYS A 78 -20.30 -12.38 10.96
N HIS A 79 -20.51 -12.15 12.25
CA HIS A 79 -21.76 -12.58 12.87
C HIS A 79 -22.89 -11.66 12.40
N SER A 80 -23.83 -12.29 11.70
CA SER A 80 -25.16 -11.80 11.41
C SER A 80 -25.90 -11.47 12.71
N SER A 81 -26.48 -10.28 12.81
CA SER A 81 -27.62 -9.94 13.67
C SER A 81 -28.20 -8.66 13.05
N HIS A 82 -29.26 -8.77 12.25
CA HIS A 82 -30.65 -8.48 12.66
C HIS A 82 -30.81 -7.06 13.19
#